data_AF-A0A1S7FYS0-F1
#
_entry.id   AF-A0A1S7FYS0-F1
#
_cell.length_a   1.000
_cell.length_b   1.000
_cell.length_c   1.000
_cell.angle_alpha   90.00
_cell.angle_beta   90.00
_cell.angle_gamma   90.00
#
_symmetry.space_group_name_H-M   'P 1'
#
loop_
_entity.id
_entity.type
_entity.pdbx_description
1 polymer ?
#
loop_
_entity_poly.entity_id
_entity_poly.type
_entity_poly.pdbx_seq_one_letter_code
_entity_poly.pdbx_strand_id
1 'polypeptide(L)'
;MDKAGKAITVNANLKAGQVIDRYGDSFGRFTSPVENGKILEYDTRGLPYPESVKPYYQYEVVQDINLVNVKKAVENLPPAMQNDLRTGMRKHNFTLDDIANPQQGKVAEVFGAGGGTQIQLGTVVDWYEKLGLLKEVVK
;
A
#
# COMPACT_ATOMS: atom_id res chain seq x y z
N MET A 1 -9.63 -14.11 -10.36
CA MET A 1 -10.95 -13.78 -9.79
C MET A 1 -11.60 -15.05 -9.30
N ASP A 2 -12.47 -14.99 -8.29
CA ASP A 2 -13.37 -16.10 -7.98
C ASP A 2 -14.46 -16.24 -9.07
N LYS A 3 -15.33 -17.25 -8.92
CA LYS A 3 -16.43 -17.49 -9.88
C LYS A 3 -17.44 -16.34 -9.99
N ALA A 4 -17.40 -15.37 -9.06
CA ALA A 4 -18.27 -14.19 -9.05
C ALA A 4 -17.56 -12.92 -9.54
N GLY A 5 -16.32 -13.03 -10.06
CA GLY A 5 -15.55 -11.89 -10.55
C GLY A 5 -14.86 -11.08 -9.44
N LYS A 6 -14.84 -11.56 -8.19
CA LYS A 6 -14.14 -10.88 -7.09
C LYS A 6 -12.65 -11.22 -7.10
N ALA A 7 -11.80 -10.25 -6.79
CA ALA A 7 -10.37 -10.49 -6.63
C ALA A 7 -10.11 -11.47 -5.48
N ILE A 8 -9.28 -12.50 -5.74
CA ILE A 8 -8.79 -13.39 -4.70
C ILE A 8 -7.62 -12.67 -4.04
N THR A 9 -7.80 -12.30 -2.78
CA THR A 9 -6.80 -11.59 -1.99
C THR A 9 -6.63 -12.26 -0.63
N VAL A 10 -5.45 -12.10 -0.06
CA VAL A 10 -5.09 -12.56 1.30
C VAL A 10 -4.45 -11.40 2.05
N ASN A 11 -4.39 -11.47 3.38
CA ASN A 11 -3.67 -10.47 4.15
C ASN A 11 -2.18 -10.49 3.76
N ALA A 12 -1.62 -9.34 3.40
CA ALA A 12 -0.21 -9.18 3.02
C ALA A 12 0.74 -9.40 4.21
N ASN A 13 0.24 -9.21 5.45
CA ASN A 13 0.98 -9.41 6.70
C ASN A 13 2.36 -8.73 6.70
N LEU A 14 2.37 -7.44 6.33
CA LEU A 14 3.61 -6.67 6.18
C LEU A 14 4.38 -6.54 7.50
N LYS A 15 5.66 -6.93 7.47
CA LYS A 15 6.58 -7.00 8.61
C LYS A 15 7.66 -5.94 8.53
N ALA A 16 8.15 -5.51 9.69
CA ALA A 16 9.26 -4.57 9.76
C ALA A 16 10.47 -5.04 8.92
N GLY A 17 11.08 -4.11 8.19
CA GLY A 17 12.20 -4.36 7.27
C GLY A 17 11.81 -4.87 5.89
N GLN A 18 10.54 -5.21 5.64
CA GLN A 18 10.09 -5.50 4.27
C GLN A 18 10.03 -4.22 3.44
N VAL A 19 10.23 -4.35 2.13
CA VAL A 19 10.20 -3.23 1.19
C VAL A 19 9.06 -3.42 0.20
N ILE A 20 8.34 -2.34 -0.08
CA ILE A 20 7.33 -2.26 -1.12
C ILE A 20 7.66 -1.09 -2.05
N ASP A 21 7.32 -1.21 -3.32
CA ASP A 21 7.54 -0.18 -4.33
C ASP A 21 6.23 0.27 -4.99
N ARG A 22 6.31 1.35 -5.76
CA ARG A 22 5.23 1.79 -6.64
C ARG A 22 5.70 2.77 -7.70
N TYR A 23 4.90 2.87 -8.75
CA TYR A 23 4.91 4.00 -9.67
C TYR A 23 3.74 4.94 -9.34
N GLY A 24 4.02 6.25 -9.23
CA GLY A 24 3.05 7.31 -8.94
C GLY A 24 3.08 7.82 -7.50
N ASP A 25 2.40 8.94 -7.25
CA ASP A 25 2.45 9.69 -5.99
C ASP A 25 1.84 8.98 -4.77
N SER A 26 2.16 9.45 -3.57
CA SER A 26 1.74 8.85 -2.30
C SER A 26 0.22 8.92 -2.02
N PHE A 27 -0.60 9.55 -2.87
CA PHE A 27 -2.06 9.55 -2.77
C PHE A 27 -2.72 8.30 -3.39
N GLY A 28 -1.95 7.43 -4.03
CA GLY A 28 -2.39 6.07 -4.36
C GLY A 28 -2.26 5.11 -3.17
N ARG A 29 -2.95 3.97 -3.22
CA ARG A 29 -2.89 2.91 -2.18
C ARG A 29 -2.37 1.55 -2.66
N PHE A 30 -1.96 1.47 -3.93
CA PHE A 30 -1.47 0.23 -4.53
C PHE A 30 0.05 0.27 -4.65
N THR A 31 0.69 -0.84 -4.28
CA THR A 31 2.13 -1.04 -4.26
C THR A 31 2.47 -2.45 -4.75
N SER A 32 3.75 -2.78 -4.93
CA SER A 32 4.21 -4.14 -5.19
C SER A 32 5.30 -4.53 -4.20
N PRO A 33 5.43 -5.82 -3.84
CA PRO A 33 6.50 -6.26 -2.95
C PRO A 33 7.86 -6.18 -3.66
N VAL A 34 8.90 -5.81 -2.90
CA VAL A 34 10.30 -5.91 -3.33
C VAL A 34 10.95 -7.03 -2.53
N GLU A 35 10.99 -8.22 -3.13
CA GLU A 35 11.48 -9.43 -2.47
C GLU A 35 12.97 -9.64 -2.80
N ASN A 36 13.80 -9.80 -1.76
CA ASN A 36 15.25 -9.97 -1.92
C ASN A 36 15.91 -8.86 -2.76
N GLY A 37 15.40 -7.62 -2.65
CA GLY A 37 15.88 -6.47 -3.42
C GLY A 37 15.47 -6.46 -4.90
N LYS A 38 14.64 -7.40 -5.35
CA LYS A 38 14.15 -7.47 -6.73
C LYS A 38 12.79 -6.82 -6.86
N ILE A 39 12.71 -5.82 -7.74
CA ILE A 39 11.46 -5.16 -8.12
C ILE A 39 10.72 -5.99 -9.17
N LEU A 40 9.40 -5.90 -9.21
CA LEU A 40 8.62 -6.55 -10.28
C LEU A 40 8.82 -5.84 -11.62
N GLU A 41 8.90 -6.63 -12.68
CA GLU A 41 8.92 -6.13 -14.07
C GLU A 41 7.72 -5.24 -14.34
N TYR A 42 7.93 -4.14 -15.07
CA TYR A 42 6.91 -3.11 -15.28
C TYR A 42 5.60 -3.67 -15.86
N ASP A 43 5.70 -4.49 -16.90
CA ASP A 43 4.56 -5.07 -17.62
C ASP A 43 3.77 -6.11 -16.82
N THR A 44 4.18 -6.40 -15.58
CA THR A 44 3.40 -7.26 -14.67
C THR A 44 2.43 -6.47 -13.80
N ARG A 45 2.51 -5.13 -13.83
CA ARG A 45 1.82 -4.22 -12.90
C ARG A 45 0.47 -3.73 -13.39
N GLY A 46 0.08 -4.05 -14.64
CA GLY A 46 -1.23 -3.69 -15.21
C GLY A 46 -1.52 -2.19 -15.22
N LEU A 47 -0.48 -1.37 -15.45
CA LEU A 47 -0.58 0.08 -15.47
C LEU A 47 -1.00 0.59 -16.87
N PRO A 48 -1.86 1.63 -16.97
CA PRO A 48 -2.37 2.12 -18.25
C PRO A 48 -1.42 3.09 -18.97
N TYR A 49 -0.25 3.36 -18.40
CA TYR A 49 0.74 4.31 -18.91
C TYR A 49 2.09 3.60 -19.04
N PRO A 50 3.03 4.12 -19.85
CA PRO A 50 4.39 3.59 -19.93
C PRO A 50 5.23 3.97 -18.69
N GLU A 51 6.29 3.22 -18.45
CA GLU A 51 7.15 3.32 -17.26
C GLU A 51 7.69 4.73 -17.00
N SER A 52 8.06 5.45 -18.05
CA SER A 52 8.67 6.78 -17.97
C SER A 52 7.73 7.89 -17.49
N VAL A 53 6.43 7.64 -17.36
CA VAL A 53 5.42 8.70 -17.09
C VAL A 53 5.24 8.97 -15.60
N LYS A 54 5.43 7.98 -14.75
CA LYS A 54 5.21 8.13 -13.31
C LYS A 54 6.53 7.95 -12.54
N PRO A 55 6.78 8.79 -11.53
CA PRO A 55 7.93 8.61 -10.66
C PRO A 55 7.85 7.26 -9.93
N TYR A 56 9.02 6.71 -9.64
CA TYR A 56 9.18 5.45 -8.92
C TYR A 56 9.56 5.72 -7.46
N TYR A 57 9.05 4.91 -6.53
CA TYR A 57 9.35 5.04 -5.11
C TYR A 57 9.49 3.66 -4.46
N GLN A 58 10.35 3.56 -3.46
CA GLN A 58 10.40 2.43 -2.53
C GLN A 58 10.16 2.89 -1.10
N TYR A 59 9.44 2.07 -0.34
CA TYR A 59 9.12 2.29 1.05
C TYR A 59 9.53 1.07 1.88
N GLU A 60 10.24 1.31 2.97
CA GLU A 60 10.50 0.30 3.99
C GLU A 60 9.37 0.31 5.03
N VAL A 61 8.91 -0.88 5.40
CA VAL A 61 7.99 -1.10 6.52
C VAL A 61 8.77 -0.92 7.82
N VAL A 62 8.43 0.11 8.58
CA VAL A 62 9.18 0.51 9.79
C VAL A 62 8.80 -0.36 11.00
N GLN A 63 7.54 -0.78 11.06
CA GLN A 63 6.97 -1.63 12.09
C GLN A 63 5.98 -2.59 11.46
N ASP A 64 5.79 -3.77 12.05
CA ASP A 64 4.74 -4.70 11.65
C ASP A 64 3.40 -3.97 11.47
N ILE A 65 2.79 -4.11 10.30
CA ILE A 65 1.49 -3.49 10.03
C ILE A 65 0.43 -4.42 10.62
N ASN A 66 -0.05 -4.04 11.80
CA ASN A 66 -1.10 -4.71 12.54
C ASN A 66 -1.86 -3.70 13.40
N LEU A 67 -2.98 -4.13 13.99
CA LEU A 67 -3.88 -3.21 14.70
C LEU A 67 -3.23 -2.57 15.94
N VAL A 68 -2.32 -3.29 16.61
CA VAL A 68 -1.62 -2.78 17.80
C VAL A 68 -0.72 -1.61 17.42
N ASN A 69 0.12 -1.80 16.40
CA ASN A 69 1.06 -0.77 15.95
C ASN A 69 0.34 0.40 15.27
N VAL A 70 -0.75 0.15 14.52
CA VAL A 70 -1.60 1.21 13.96
C VAL A 70 -2.22 2.08 15.07
N LYS A 71 -2.80 1.47 16.10
CA LYS A 71 -3.38 2.23 17.24
C LYS A 71 -2.32 3.09 17.93
N LYS A 72 -1.17 2.50 18.24
CA LYS A 72 -0.04 3.22 18.84
C LYS A 72 0.44 4.38 17.97
N ALA A 73 0.53 4.18 16.66
CA ALA A 73 0.91 5.23 15.71
C ALA A 73 -0.10 6.39 15.72
N VAL A 74 -1.40 6.10 15.73
CA VAL A 74 -2.46 7.11 15.82
C VAL A 74 -2.41 7.88 17.14
N GLU A 75 -2.18 7.19 18.26
CA GLU A 75 -2.06 7.82 19.59
C GLU A 75 -0.88 8.81 19.65
N ASN A 76 0.20 8.53 18.92
CA ASN A 76 1.38 9.39 18.84
C ASN A 76 1.24 10.57 17.86
N LEU A 77 0.17 10.61 17.05
CA LEU A 77 -0.07 11.74 16.15
C LEU A 77 -0.48 12.99 16.95
N PRO A 78 -0.12 14.20 16.47
CA PRO A 78 -0.69 15.45 16.96
C PRO A 78 -2.22 15.43 16.90
N PRO A 79 -2.95 16.05 17.86
CA PRO A 79 -4.41 16.03 17.88
C PRO A 79 -5.07 16.49 16.58
N ALA A 80 -4.51 17.50 15.90
CA ALA A 80 -4.97 17.96 14.60
C ALA A 80 -4.92 16.84 13.55
N MET A 81 -3.80 16.12 13.44
CA MET A 81 -3.64 15.03 12.49
C MET A 81 -4.52 13.82 12.82
N GLN A 82 -4.78 13.55 14.10
CA GLN A 82 -5.78 12.53 14.46
C GLN A 82 -7.18 12.90 13.96
N ASN A 83 -7.55 14.19 14.04
CA ASN A 83 -8.83 14.67 13.52
C ASN A 83 -8.90 14.62 11.99
N ASP A 84 -7.80 14.92 11.31
CA ASP A 84 -7.68 14.78 9.86
C ASP A 84 -7.84 13.32 9.43
N LEU A 85 -7.17 12.39 10.12
CA LEU A 85 -7.31 10.95 9.88
C LEU A 85 -8.75 10.50 10.08
N ARG A 86 -9.39 10.86 11.21
CA ARG A 86 -10.80 10.53 11.48
C ARG A 86 -11.74 11.10 10.41
N THR A 87 -11.46 12.30 9.90
CA THR A 87 -12.23 12.92 8.83
C THR A 87 -12.04 12.17 7.51
N GLY A 88 -10.81 11.80 7.17
CA GLY A 88 -10.50 10.95 6.02
C GLY A 88 -11.18 9.59 6.09
N MET A 89 -11.13 8.92 7.25
CA MET A 89 -11.80 7.65 7.53
C MET A 89 -13.31 7.74 7.26
N ARG A 90 -13.98 8.78 7.77
CA ARG A 90 -15.42 9.01 7.51
C ARG A 90 -15.70 9.29 6.03
N LYS A 91 -14.90 10.15 5.40
CA LYS A 91 -15.11 10.58 4.00
C LYS A 91 -14.89 9.45 3.00
N HIS A 92 -13.94 8.57 3.27
CA HIS A 92 -13.51 7.51 2.36
C HIS A 92 -13.90 6.10 2.82
N ASN A 93 -14.67 6.01 3.92
CA ASN A 93 -15.21 4.79 4.48
C ASN A 93 -14.16 3.68 4.72
N PHE A 94 -13.10 4.03 5.47
CA PHE A 94 -12.09 3.07 5.94
C PHE A 94 -11.88 3.18 7.45
N THR A 95 -11.35 2.12 8.04
CA THR A 95 -11.17 1.91 9.47
C THR A 95 -9.68 1.73 9.82
N LEU A 96 -9.35 1.71 11.11
CA LEU A 96 -7.98 1.34 11.53
C LEU A 96 -7.68 -0.12 11.21
N ASP A 97 -8.70 -0.99 11.22
CA ASP A 97 -8.57 -2.38 10.79
C ASP A 97 -8.19 -2.48 9.31
N ASP A 98 -8.71 -1.61 8.44
CA ASP A 98 -8.28 -1.57 7.03
C ASP A 98 -6.80 -1.19 6.92
N ILE A 99 -6.34 -0.19 7.68
CA ILE A 99 -4.91 0.20 7.72
C ILE A 99 -4.04 -0.98 8.18
N ALA A 100 -4.52 -1.69 9.19
CA ALA A 100 -3.83 -2.82 9.83
C ALA A 100 -3.83 -4.11 8.98
N ASN A 101 -4.67 -4.20 7.95
CA ASN A 101 -4.81 -5.41 7.14
C ASN A 101 -4.67 -5.10 5.64
N PRO A 102 -3.48 -4.67 5.15
CA PRO A 102 -3.21 -4.60 3.72
C PRO A 102 -3.49 -5.94 3.04
N GLN A 103 -4.05 -5.90 1.83
CA GLN A 103 -4.41 -7.09 1.08
C GLN A 103 -3.44 -7.31 -0.07
N GLN A 104 -3.03 -8.55 -0.30
CA GLN A 104 -2.17 -8.96 -1.40
C GLN A 104 -2.93 -9.86 -2.36
N GLY A 105 -2.69 -9.69 -3.65
CA GLY A 105 -3.27 -10.51 -4.70
C GLY A 105 -2.53 -10.38 -6.02
N LYS A 106 -3.00 -11.12 -7.02
CA LYS A 106 -2.50 -11.01 -8.40
C LYS A 106 -3.18 -9.86 -9.14
N VAL A 107 -2.39 -9.06 -9.84
CA VAL A 107 -2.89 -8.08 -10.80
C VAL A 107 -3.53 -8.84 -11.95
N ALA A 108 -4.80 -8.54 -12.24
CA ALA A 108 -5.47 -9.09 -13.42
C ALA A 108 -4.79 -8.55 -14.69
N GLU A 109 -4.82 -9.32 -15.78
CA GLU A 109 -4.35 -8.82 -17.06
C GLU A 109 -5.29 -7.72 -17.57
N VAL A 110 -4.78 -6.49 -17.60
CA VAL A 110 -5.47 -5.29 -18.07
C VAL A 110 -4.48 -4.43 -18.85
N PHE A 111 -4.94 -3.76 -19.90
CA PHE A 111 -4.08 -2.95 -20.79
C PHE A 111 -2.95 -3.76 -21.46
N GLY A 112 -3.12 -5.09 -21.61
CA GLY A 112 -2.11 -5.99 -22.20
C GLY A 112 -0.99 -6.42 -21.24
N ALA A 113 -1.09 -6.06 -19.96
CA ALA A 113 -0.07 -6.26 -18.93
C ALA A 113 -0.72 -6.79 -17.64
N GLY A 114 0.01 -7.54 -16.80
CA GLY A 114 -0.53 -8.08 -15.54
C GLY A 114 0.18 -9.33 -15.03
N GLY A 115 -0.45 -10.02 -14.06
CA GLY A 115 0.08 -11.26 -13.47
C GLY A 115 1.09 -11.05 -12.33
N GLY A 116 1.54 -9.81 -12.12
CA GLY A 116 2.37 -9.42 -10.99
C GLY A 116 1.62 -9.52 -9.66
N THR A 117 2.38 -9.50 -8.56
CA THR A 117 1.80 -9.41 -7.22
C THR A 117 1.62 -7.94 -6.84
N GLN A 118 0.44 -7.59 -6.34
CA GLN A 118 0.13 -6.25 -5.85
C GLN A 118 -0.32 -6.32 -4.41
N ILE A 119 0.05 -5.29 -3.65
CA ILE A 119 -0.42 -5.04 -2.29
C ILE A 119 -1.29 -3.77 -2.31
N GLN A 120 -2.52 -3.91 -1.87
CA GLN A 120 -3.45 -2.83 -1.62
C GLN A 120 -3.42 -2.48 -0.14
N LEU A 121 -2.96 -1.28 0.17
CA LEU A 121 -3.03 -0.70 1.50
C LEU A 121 -4.46 -0.29 1.86
N GLY A 122 -4.77 -0.21 3.16
CA GLY A 122 -6.09 0.18 3.66
C GLY A 122 -6.45 1.65 3.37
N THR A 123 -5.43 2.48 3.19
CA THR A 123 -5.55 3.89 2.80
C THR A 123 -4.33 4.28 1.95
N VAL A 124 -4.22 5.55 1.59
CA VAL A 124 -3.13 6.07 0.76
C VAL A 124 -1.77 5.97 1.47
N VAL A 125 -0.68 5.83 0.70
CA VAL A 125 0.70 5.69 1.24
C VAL A 125 1.06 6.87 2.15
N ASP A 126 0.64 8.08 1.81
CA ASP A 126 0.87 9.29 2.61
C ASP A 126 0.41 9.14 4.08
N TRP A 127 -0.70 8.44 4.33
CA TRP A 127 -1.13 8.17 5.71
C TRP A 127 -0.25 7.16 6.43
N TYR A 128 0.26 6.15 5.73
CA TYR A 128 1.21 5.20 6.32
C TYR A 128 2.54 5.86 6.68
N GLU A 129 3.01 6.81 5.86
CA GLU A 129 4.19 7.62 6.16
C GLU A 129 3.95 8.54 7.36
N LYS A 130 2.82 9.25 7.40
CA LYS A 130 2.43 10.10 8.53
C LYS A 130 2.31 9.32 9.84
N LEU A 131 1.85 8.07 9.77
CA LEU A 131 1.78 7.15 10.91
C LEU A 131 3.14 6.52 11.28
N GLY A 132 4.20 6.77 10.50
CA GLY A 132 5.52 6.16 10.72
C GLY A 132 5.52 4.64 10.55
N LEU A 133 4.59 4.10 9.75
CA LEU A 133 4.50 2.68 9.41
C LEU A 133 5.29 2.36 8.14
N LEU A 134 5.38 3.32 7.24
CA LEU A 134 6.23 3.29 6.05
C LEU A 134 7.23 4.45 6.08
N LYS A 135 8.38 4.24 5.46
CA LYS A 135 9.41 5.26 5.25
C LYS A 135 9.93 5.16 3.83
N GLU A 136 9.88 6.26 3.07
CA GLU A 136 10.50 6.33 1.75
C GLU A 136 12.03 6.11 1.86
N VAL A 137 12.56 5.21 1.02
CA VAL A 137 14.00 4.85 1.00
C VAL A 137 14.64 5.06 -0.37
N VAL A 138 13.86 5.16 -1.44
CA VAL A 138 14.34 5.45 -2.82
C VAL A 138 13.30 6.30 -3.56
N LYS A 139 13.79 7.20 -4.43
CA LYS A 139 13.04 8.06 -5.33
C LYS A 139 13.64 8.05 -6.74
#